data_AF-A0A1C2EKE1-F1
#
_entry.id   AF-A0A1C2EKE1-F1
#
_cell.length_a   1.000
_cell.length_b   1.000
_cell.length_c   1.000
_cell.angle_alpha   90.00
_cell.angle_beta   90.00
_cell.angle_gamma   90.00
#
_symmetry.space_group_name_H-M   'P 1'
#
loop_
_entity.id
_entity.type
_entity.pdbx_description
1 polymer ?
#
loop_
_entity_poly.entity_id
_entity_poly.type
_entity_poly.pdbx_seq_one_letter_code
_entity_poly.pdbx_strand_id
1 'polypeptide(L)' 'MSRKIILIKQELLLLVYELKRSGMLEENEKIRPILEKLEKILLLYLSP' A
#
# COMPACT_ATOMS: atom_id res chain seq x y z
N MET A 1 -17.76 5.85 -6.31
CA MET A 1 -16.87 5.93 -5.13
C MET A 1 -16.93 7.33 -4.55
N SER A 2 -17.07 7.48 -3.22
CA SER A 2 -17.01 8.80 -2.58
C SER A 2 -15.59 9.35 -2.63
N ARG A 3 -15.40 10.65 -2.92
CA ARG A 3 -14.07 11.32 -2.94
C ARG A 3 -13.23 11.01 -1.70
N LYS A 4 -13.87 10.94 -0.54
CA LYS A 4 -13.21 10.61 0.74
C LYS A 4 -12.56 9.22 0.71
N ILE A 5 -13.19 8.24 0.07
CA ILE A 5 -12.68 6.87 -0.01
C ILE A 5 -11.48 6.80 -0.97
N ILE A 6 -11.49 7.58 -2.05
CA ILE A 6 -10.37 7.65 -3.01
C ILE A 6 -9.13 8.24 -2.32
N LEU A 7 -9.29 9.33 -1.57
CA LEU A 7 -8.19 9.96 -0.82
C LEU A 7 -7.58 9.01 0.22
N ILE A 8 -8.42 8.31 1.00
CA ILE A 8 -7.96 7.31 1.97
C ILE A 8 -7.15 6.20 1.28
N LYS A 9 -7.60 5.72 0.11
CA LYS A 9 -6.89 4.67 -0.64
C LYS A 9 -5.54 5.16 -1.18
N GLN A 10 -5.46 6.41 -1.64
CA GLN A 10 -4.20 7.01 -2.11
C GLN A 10 -3.19 7.20 -0.97
N GLU A 11 -3.66 7.67 0.19
CA GLU A 11 -2.84 7.85 1.39
C GLU A 11 -2.30 6.51 1.91
N LEU A 12 -3.14 5.46 1.90
CA LEU A 12 -2.72 4.09 2.20
C LEU A 12 -1.66 3.56 1.23
N LEU A 13 -1.80 3.84 -0.07
CA LEU A 13 -0.80 3.43 -1.07
C LEU A 13 0.55 4.11 -0.84
N LEU A 14 0.53 5.41 -0.52
CA LEU A 14 1.73 6.18 -0.21
C LEU A 14 2.44 5.61 1.02
N LEU A 15 1.71 5.30 2.09
CA LEU A 15 2.27 4.70 3.30
C LEU A 15 2.92 3.34 3.02
N VAL A 16 2.27 2.48 2.21
CA VAL A 16 2.85 1.19 1.82
C VAL A 16 4.15 1.39 1.04
N TYR A 17 4.20 2.38 0.14
CA TYR A 17 5.41 2.70 -0.61
C TYR A 17 6.54 3.19 0.30
N GLU A 18 6.27 4.11 1.22
CA GLU A 18 7.25 4.63 2.17
C GLU A 18 7.80 3.54 3.10
N LEU A 19 6.91 2.66 3.58
CA LEU A 19 7.28 1.52 4.41
C LEU A 19 8.14 0.49 3.67
N LYS A 20 7.88 0.27 2.37
CA LYS A 20 8.74 -0.58 1.53
C LYS A 20 10.09 0.08 1.28
N ARG A 21 10.12 1.40 1.05
CA ARG A 21 11.35 2.16 0.77
C ARG A 21 12.26 2.31 1.99
N SER A 22 11.69 2.38 3.20
CA SER A 22 12.46 2.57 4.43
C SER A 22 13.31 1.37 4.82
N GLY A 23 13.10 0.20 4.19
CA GLY A 23 13.79 -1.04 4.56
C GLY A 23 13.36 -1.62 5.90
N MET A 24 12.51 -0.92 6.67
CA MET A 24 12.06 -1.31 8.01
C MET A 24 11.34 -2.67 8.05
N LEU A 25 10.79 -3.07 6.90
CA LEU A 25 10.02 -4.31 6.77
C LEU A 25 10.78 -5.37 5.98
N GLU A 26 11.99 -5.07 5.47
CA GLU A 26 12.88 -6.08 4.88
C GLU A 26 13.43 -7.03 5.94
N GLU A 27 13.61 -6.55 7.17
CA GLU A 27 14.00 -7.38 8.32
C GLU A 27 12.87 -8.32 8.77
N ASN A 28 11.63 -8.10 8.33
CA ASN A 28 10.47 -8.88 8.73
C ASN A 28 9.85 -9.64 7.55
N GLU A 29 10.45 -10.79 7.22
CA GLU A 29 10.06 -11.65 6.08
C GLU A 29 8.56 -12.01 6.05
N LYS A 30 7.88 -12.00 7.21
CA LYS A 30 6.44 -12.26 7.29
C LYS A 30 5.58 -11.09 6.80
N ILE A 31 6.07 -9.85 6.92
CA ILE A 31 5.32 -8.64 6.58
C ILE A 31 5.47 -8.30 5.10
N ARG A 32 6.64 -8.55 4.51
CA ARG A 32 6.90 -8.31 3.07
C ARG A 32 5.80 -8.86 2.13
N PRO A 33 5.38 -10.13 2.19
CA PRO A 33 4.32 -10.63 1.30
C PRO A 33 2.96 -9.97 1.55
N ILE A 34 2.69 -9.49 2.77
CA ILE A 34 1.45 -8.78 3.11
C ILE A 34 1.44 -7.40 2.45
N LEU A 35 2.56 -6.66 2.50
CA LEU A 35 2.69 -5.37 1.83
C LEU A 35 2.58 -5.47 0.32
N GLU A 36 3.26 -6.45 -0.30
CA GLU A 36 3.17 -6.67 -1.75
C GLU A 36 1.73 -6.97 -2.18
N LYS A 37 1.00 -7.76 -1.38
CA LYS A 37 -0.42 -8.03 -1.65
C LYS A 37 -1.27 -6.77 -1.47
N LEU A 38 -1.03 -5.98 -0.43
CA LEU A 38 -1.77 -4.75 -0.14
C LEU A 38 -1.56 -3.71 -1.24
N GLU A 39 -0.32 -3.51 -1.70
CA GLU A 39 0.01 -2.61 -2.81
C GLU A 39 -0.73 -3.01 -4.10
N LYS A 40 -0.68 -4.29 -4.48
CA LYS A 40 -1.40 -4.80 -5.65
C LYS A 40 -2.90 -4.53 -5.57
N ILE A 41 -3.51 -4.76 -4.41
CA ILE A 41 -4.94 -4.51 -4.19
C ILE A 41 -5.25 -3.02 -4.30
N LEU A 42 -4.44 -2.16 -3.68
CA LEU A 42 -4.64 -0.71 -3.72
C LEU A 42 -4.50 -0.15 -5.13
N LEU A 43 -3.53 -0.65 -5.91
CA LEU A 43 -3.36 -0.28 -7.31
C LEU A 43 -4.58 -0.68 -8.15
N LEU A 44 -5.09 -1.91 -8.00
CA LEU A 44 -6.31 -2.36 -8.71
C LEU A 44 -7.53 -1.49 -8.41
N TYR A 45 -7.64 -0.97 -7.18
CA TYR A 45 -8.76 -0.12 -6.78
C TYR A 45 -8.60 1.36 -7.14
N LEU A 46 -7.40 1.79 -7.53
CA LEU A 46 -7.07 3.14 -7.95
C LEU A 46 -6.90 3.25 -9.48
N SER A 47 -6.77 2.11 -10.17
CA SER A 47 -6.87 2.04 -11.63
C SER A 47 -8.25 2.51 -12.11
N PRO A 48 -8.33 3.20 -13.26
CA PRO A 48 -9.58 3.72 -13.84
C PRO A 48 -10.66 2.66 -14.07
#